data_AF-A0A662C9E5-F1
#
_entry.id   AF-A0A662C9E5-F1
#
_cell.length_a   1.000
_cell.length_b   1.000
_cell.length_c   1.000
_cell.angle_alpha   90.00
_cell.angle_beta   90.00
_cell.angle_gamma   90.00
#
_symmetry.space_group_name_H-M   'P 1'
#
loop_
_entity.id
_entity.type
_entity.pdbx_description
1 polymer ?
#
loop_
_entity_poly.entity_id
_entity_poly.type
_entity_poly.pdbx_seq_one_letter_code
_entity_poly.pdbx_strand_id
1 'polypeptide(L)'
;LRMGIYPNPSGGETMINVNLPSSAEVEMSIYNATGQVVYMETGKTYSNGSQVIYWDGKSSSGEDVKAGYYFVKVTAGSLTSVDKLILMK
;
A
#
# COMPACT_ATOMS: atom_id res chain seq x y z
N LEU A 1 -9.72 -6.13 8.27
CA LEU A 1 -8.79 -6.15 7.13
C LEU A 1 -7.46 -6.66 7.64
N ARG A 2 -6.97 -7.81 7.14
CA ARG A 2 -5.59 -8.25 7.41
C ARG A 2 -4.73 -7.84 6.22
N MET A 3 -3.56 -7.28 6.50
CA MET A 3 -2.62 -6.81 5.48
C MET A 3 -1.26 -7.48 5.68
N GLY A 4 -0.55 -7.74 4.58
CA GLY A 4 0.82 -8.21 4.59
C GLY A 4 1.60 -7.59 3.43
N ILE A 5 2.83 -7.14 3.70
CA ILE A 5 3.68 -6.46 2.73
C ILE A 5 4.87 -7.35 2.40
N TYR A 6 5.09 -7.65 1.12
CA TYR A 6 6.22 -8.47 0.69
C TYR A 6 6.76 -8.01 -0.68
N PRO A 7 8.10 -7.94 -0.86
CA PRO A 7 9.12 -8.07 0.17
C PRO A 7 9.12 -6.88 1.15
N ASN A 8 9.56 -7.10 2.39
CA ASN A 8 9.79 -6.04 3.37
C ASN A 8 10.97 -6.47 4.28
N PRO A 9 12.17 -5.87 4.16
CA PRO A 9 12.50 -4.68 3.34
C PRO A 9 12.35 -4.90 1.83
N SER A 10 11.90 -3.86 1.12
CA SER A 10 11.66 -3.85 -0.33
C SER A 10 12.81 -3.22 -1.10
N GLY A 11 13.09 -3.75 -2.30
CA GLY A 11 14.02 -3.16 -3.26
C GLY A 11 13.38 -2.25 -4.31
N GLY A 12 12.06 -1.98 -4.21
CA GLY A 12 11.27 -1.23 -5.20
C GLY A 12 9.88 -1.83 -5.31
N GLU A 13 9.74 -2.84 -6.17
CA GLU A 13 8.48 -3.57 -6.37
C GLU A 13 8.02 -4.26 -5.09
N THR A 14 6.78 -3.98 -4.69
CA THR A 14 6.20 -4.39 -3.42
C THR A 14 4.77 -4.85 -3.64
N MET A 15 4.43 -6.02 -3.08
CA MET A 15 3.08 -6.55 -3.04
C MET A 15 2.44 -6.24 -1.69
N ILE A 16 1.24 -5.65 -1.74
CA ILE A 16 0.39 -5.36 -0.60
C ILE A 16 -0.76 -6.35 -0.66
N ASN A 17 -0.65 -7.42 0.13
CA ASN A 17 -1.67 -8.45 0.25
C ASN A 17 -2.74 -7.98 1.23
N VAL A 18 -4.00 -8.00 0.83
CA VAL A 18 -5.13 -7.62 1.67
C VAL A 18 -6.19 -8.71 1.67
N ASN A 19 -6.69 -9.07 2.85
CA ASN A 19 -7.80 -10.01 2.98
C ASN A 19 -9.09 -9.23 3.30
N LEU A 20 -9.99 -9.20 2.31
CA LEU A 20 -11.25 -8.48 2.37
C LEU A 20 -12.40 -9.41 2.83
N PRO A 21 -13.16 -9.03 3.88
CA PRO A 21 -14.30 -9.84 4.32
C PRO A 21 -15.49 -9.78 3.36
N SER A 22 -15.57 -8.74 2.54
CA SER A 22 -16.61 -8.51 1.53
C SER A 22 -16.02 -7.72 0.37
N SER A 23 -16.71 -7.72 -0.78
CA SER A 23 -16.36 -6.82 -1.89
C SER A 23 -16.40 -5.36 -1.42
N ALA A 24 -15.39 -4.58 -1.77
CA ALA A 24 -15.29 -3.18 -1.35
C ALA A 24 -14.42 -2.37 -2.32
N GLU A 25 -14.70 -1.06 -2.40
CA GLU A 25 -13.76 -0.10 -2.95
C GLU A 25 -12.58 0.05 -1.98
N VAL A 26 -11.36 -0.04 -2.53
CA VAL A 26 -10.12 0.01 -1.79
C VAL A 26 -9.35 1.27 -2.16
N GLU A 27 -8.96 2.02 -1.14
CA GLU A 27 -8.01 3.12 -1.22
C GLU A 27 -6.70 2.68 -0.58
N MET A 28 -5.61 2.81 -1.33
CA MET A 28 -4.25 2.61 -0.84
C MET A 28 -3.50 3.94 -0.85
N SER A 29 -2.82 4.26 0.24
CA SER A 29 -1.92 5.42 0.35
C SER A 29 -0.60 5.01 0.99
N ILE A 30 0.49 5.63 0.54
CA ILE A 30 1.82 5.47 1.13
C ILE A 30 2.29 6.82 1.66
N TYR A 31 2.73 6.82 2.92
CA TYR A 31 3.22 8.00 3.61
C TYR A 31 4.70 7.86 3.92
N ASN A 32 5.47 8.93 3.77
CA ASN A 32 6.83 8.98 4.28
C ASN A 32 6.85 9.27 5.80
N ALA A 33 8.05 9.30 6.40
CA ALA A 33 8.22 9.53 7.83
C ALA A 33 7.72 10.90 8.34
N THR A 34 7.53 11.90 7.46
CA THR A 34 6.98 13.22 7.84
C THR A 34 5.45 13.27 7.72
N GLY A 35 4.81 12.18 7.30
CA GLY A 35 3.36 12.10 7.10
C GLY A 35 2.89 12.63 5.74
N GLN A 36 3.80 12.94 4.82
CA GLN A 36 3.44 13.31 3.45
C GLN A 36 3.02 12.06 2.66
N VAL A 37 1.89 12.15 1.95
CA VAL A 37 1.47 11.14 0.97
C VAL A 37 2.39 11.20 -0.23
N VAL A 38 3.09 10.10 -0.51
CA VAL A 38 3.98 9.99 -1.69
C VAL A 38 3.30 9.24 -2.83
N TYR A 39 2.37 8.35 -2.52
CA TYR A 39 1.60 7.58 -3.49
C TYR A 39 0.18 7.37 -2.98
N MET A 40 -0.79 7.41 -3.89
CA MET A 40 -2.19 7.12 -3.63
C MET A 40 -2.84 6.43 -4.84
N GLU A 41 -3.61 5.39 -4.58
CA GLU A 41 -4.46 4.68 -5.53
C GLU A 41 -5.88 4.57 -4.96
N THR A 42 -6.88 4.99 -5.73
CA THR A 42 -8.31 5.03 -5.34
C THR A 42 -9.19 4.51 -6.48
N GLY A 43 -10.48 4.27 -6.22
CA GLY A 43 -11.46 3.94 -7.25
C GLY A 43 -11.46 2.48 -7.72
N LYS A 44 -10.60 1.61 -7.16
CA LYS A 44 -10.58 0.19 -7.49
C LYS A 44 -11.44 -0.60 -6.53
N THR A 45 -12.40 -1.34 -7.07
CA THR A 45 -13.18 -2.32 -6.31
C THR A 45 -12.54 -3.69 -6.40
N TYR A 46 -12.37 -4.34 -5.26
CA TYR A 46 -11.86 -5.70 -5.16
C TYR A 46 -12.91 -6.62 -4.55
N SER A 47 -12.95 -7.86 -5.00
CA SER A 47 -13.83 -8.89 -4.44
C SER A 47 -13.37 -9.36 -3.06
N ASN A 48 -14.25 -10.07 -2.35
CA ASN A 48 -13.89 -10.66 -1.06
C ASN A 48 -12.77 -11.70 -1.21
N GLY A 49 -12.06 -11.98 -0.11
CA GLY A 49 -10.93 -12.91 -0.08
C GLY A 49 -9.58 -12.19 -0.19
N SER A 50 -8.56 -12.95 -0.57
CA SER A 50 -7.19 -12.45 -0.69
C SER A 50 -6.99 -11.72 -2.01
N GLN A 51 -6.55 -10.47 -1.92
CA GLN A 51 -6.30 -9.58 -3.05
C GLN A 51 -4.87 -9.05 -2.96
N VAL A 52 -4.27 -8.76 -4.11
CA VAL A 52 -2.91 -8.24 -4.21
C VAL A 52 -2.95 -6.89 -4.91
N ILE A 53 -2.40 -5.87 -4.25
CA ILE A 53 -2.15 -4.56 -4.82
C ILE A 53 -0.65 -4.45 -5.06
N TYR A 54 -0.25 -4.04 -6.25
CA TYR A 54 1.16 -3.91 -6.63
C TYR A 54 1.56 -2.44 -6.57
N TRP A 55 2.69 -2.17 -5.94
CA TRP A 55 3.35 -0.88 -5.96
C TRP A 55 4.76 -1.05 -6.51
N ASP A 56 5.13 -0.22 -7.47
CA ASP A 56 6.40 -0.30 -8.21
C ASP A 56 7.54 0.51 -7.57
N GLY A 57 7.29 1.11 -6.39
CA GLY A 57 8.26 1.99 -5.73
C GLY A 57 8.19 3.44 -6.19
N LYS A 58 7.18 3.83 -6.99
CA LYS A 58 7.05 5.18 -7.53
C LYS A 58 6.00 6.02 -6.81
N SER A 59 6.22 7.32 -6.83
CA SER A 59 5.24 8.32 -6.37
C SER A 59 4.08 8.44 -7.35
N SER A 60 3.01 9.13 -6.96
CA SER A 60 1.87 9.42 -7.86
C SER A 60 2.26 10.23 -9.11
N SER A 61 3.42 10.91 -9.11
CA SER A 61 3.96 11.59 -10.29
C SER A 61 4.86 10.69 -11.18
N GLY A 62 5.07 9.42 -10.80
CA GLY A 62 5.90 8.47 -11.54
C GLY A 62 7.40 8.54 -11.27
N GLU A 63 7.82 9.36 -10.29
CA GLU A 63 9.21 9.44 -9.83
C GLU A 63 9.52 8.36 -8.79
N ASP A 64 10.74 7.83 -8.80
CA ASP A 64 11.20 6.85 -7.82
C ASP A 64 11.17 7.45 -6.40
N VAL A 65 10.55 6.72 -5.48
CA VAL A 65 10.54 7.07 -4.06
C VAL A 65 11.87 6.65 -3.44
N LYS A 66 12.48 7.53 -2.64
CA LYS A 66 13.79 7.30 -2.03
C LYS A 66 13.76 6.20 -0.98
N ALA A 67 14.87 5.51 -0.78
CA ALA A 67 15.06 4.62 0.36
C ALA A 67 14.66 5.28 1.70
N GLY A 68 14.03 4.51 2.58
CA GLY A 68 13.58 5.01 3.87
C GLY A 68 12.43 4.22 4.49
N TYR A 69 11.89 4.79 5.57
CA TYR A 69 10.73 4.26 6.26
C TYR A 69 9.44 4.90 5.75
N TYR A 70 8.48 4.06 5.44
CA TYR A 70 7.16 4.43 4.94
C TYR A 70 6.06 3.71 5.71
N PHE A 71 4.84 4.24 5.59
CA PHE A 71 3.63 3.61 6.10
C PHE A 71 2.67 3.39 4.94
N VAL A 72 2.28 2.14 4.73
CA VAL A 72 1.22 1.80 3.79
C VAL A 72 -0.09 1.76 4.56
N LYS A 73 -1.07 2.53 4.09
CA LYS A 73 -2.43 2.53 4.61
C LYS A 73 -3.35 1.98 3.53
N VAL A 74 -4.17 1.00 3.89
CA VAL A 74 -5.26 0.52 3.05
C VAL A 74 -6.58 0.70 3.76
N THR A 75 -7.55 1.29 3.07
CA THR A 75 -8.92 1.49 3.55
C THR A 75 -9.88 0.76 2.62
N ALA A 76 -10.78 -0.06 3.18
CA ALA A 76 -11.82 -0.77 2.47
C ALA A 76 -13.15 -0.63 3.24
N GLY A 77 -14.02 0.28 2.77
CA GLY A 77 -15.21 0.68 3.53
C GLY A 77 -14.84 1.26 4.90
N SER A 78 -15.37 0.69 5.99
CA SER A 78 -15.05 1.09 7.37
C SER A 78 -13.79 0.45 7.96
N LEU A 79 -13.11 -0.42 7.20
CA LEU A 79 -11.94 -1.14 7.67
C LEU A 79 -10.68 -0.43 7.18
N THR A 80 -9.75 -0.17 8.10
CA THR A 80 -8.43 0.38 7.77
C THR A 80 -7.34 -0.52 8.33
N SER A 81 -6.27 -0.70 7.57
CA SER A 81 -5.03 -1.34 8.01
C SER A 81 -3.85 -0.44 7.68
N VAL A 82 -2.88 -0.36 8.59
CA VAL A 82 -1.64 0.37 8.40
C VAL A 82 -0.48 -0.55 8.75
N ASP A 83 0.56 -0.58 7.93
CA ASP A 83 1.77 -1.34 8.21
C ASP A 83 3.01 -0.59 7.70
N LYS A 84 4.15 -0.89 8.30
CA LYS A 84 5.43 -0.26 8.02
C LYS A 84 6.07 -0.91 6.80
N LEU A 85 6.59 -0.09 5.89
CA LEU A 85 7.39 -0.51 4.75
C LEU A 85 8.80 0.08 4.87
N ILE A 86 9.82 -0.75 4.69
CA ILE A 86 11.21 -0.33 4.60
C ILE A 86 11.62 -0.44 3.13
N LEU A 87 11.95 0.69 2.50
CA LEU A 87 12.44 0.74 1.12
C LEU A 87 13.96 0.91 1.13
N MET A 88 14.67 0.07 0.36
CA MET A 88 16.14 -0.03 0.38
C MET A 88 16.83 0.63 -0.81
N LYS A 89 16.07 1.14 -1.79
CA LYS A 89 16.58 1.76 -3.01
C LYS A 89 16.00 3.17 -3.16
#